data_AF-A0A261CMC0-F1
#
_entry.id   AF-A0A261CMC0-F1
#
_cell.length_a   1.000
_cell.length_b   1.000
_cell.length_c   1.000
_cell.angle_alpha   90.00
_cell.angle_beta   90.00
_cell.angle_gamma   90.00
#
_symmetry.space_group_name_H-M   'P 1'
#
loop_
_entity.id
_entity.type
_entity.pdbx_description
1 polymer ?
#
loop_
_entity_poly.entity_id
_entity_poly.type
_entity_poly.pdbx_seq_one_letter_code
_entity_poly.pdbx_strand_id
1 'polypeptide(L)'
;MAVPQLYYFTIRGFGEYIRLLFLDNGIKFEDIRYQYGGKEWEDVKKTMIFGQMPTLKYDGKEIAQTGAIMRHLARVHNLNGSNEEEATFLDMFFEGVRDVRMKYVRYIYMDEGTRDDIVNKTLPESLANLEKLFKIHSGDFIIGNKVNYADYILFEELDVYHTLDAHILDKFPALKAFWEKMWKRPNLKAYLEKRAADKFHNFIQKIKKIPEDIRYNIGGEEWPEVKKNMIFGQLPALKQNGQEIAQTGAIMHLNGSNEEEATFLDMFFEGVRDSRMKYLRFIYFDEETRENLVQKTLPEHLANFEKLFKIHSGDFIIGNKTNFADYFPQLYYFDLRGFGEYIRLLFLDNKIEFEDIRYNIGGEEWPEVKKNMIFGQMPALKHNGQEIAQTGAIMRHLARVHNLNGSNEEEATFLDMFFEGVRDSRMKYVRFIYFDEETRENLVQKTLPEHLANFEKLFKMHSGDFIIGNKTNYADYILFEELDVYHHLDSKILDKFPSLKAFWEIMWKRPNLKAYLEKRAADRVFINAIEKGLD
;
A
#
# COMPACT_ATOMS: atom_id res chain seq x y z
N MET A 1 11.30 -6.65 -30.53
CA MET A 1 11.29 -6.73 -29.05
C MET A 1 11.42 -8.18 -28.67
N ALA A 2 12.25 -8.50 -27.69
CA ALA A 2 12.32 -9.86 -27.16
C ALA A 2 10.97 -10.18 -26.49
N VAL A 3 10.56 -11.45 -26.50
CA VAL A 3 9.36 -11.85 -25.76
C VAL A 3 9.62 -11.63 -24.27
N PRO A 4 8.80 -10.84 -23.56
CA PRO A 4 8.96 -10.63 -22.12
C PRO A 4 8.91 -11.97 -21.36
N GLN A 5 9.73 -12.11 -20.33
CA GLN A 5 9.77 -13.31 -19.49
C GLN A 5 9.40 -12.95 -18.06
N LEU A 6 8.25 -13.44 -17.59
CA LEU A 6 7.81 -13.28 -16.22
C LEU A 6 8.28 -14.46 -15.38
N TYR A 7 9.15 -14.18 -14.42
CA TYR A 7 9.64 -15.15 -13.43
C TYR A 7 8.81 -15.00 -12.16
N TYR A 8 8.08 -16.06 -11.79
CA TYR A 8 7.30 -16.08 -10.55
C TYR A 8 7.11 -17.48 -9.98
N PHE A 9 6.41 -17.58 -8.86
CA PHE A 9 6.03 -18.86 -8.28
C PHE A 9 4.83 -19.49 -9.00
N THR A 10 4.61 -20.79 -8.77
CA THR A 10 3.46 -21.55 -9.25
C THR A 10 2.11 -21.10 -8.65
N ILE A 11 2.15 -20.28 -7.61
CA ILE A 11 0.99 -19.63 -7.00
C ILE A 11 0.57 -18.35 -7.77
N ARG A 12 -0.63 -17.84 -7.45
CA ARG A 12 -1.16 -16.56 -7.99
C ARG A 12 -0.29 -15.38 -7.52
N GLY A 13 -0.47 -14.98 -6.27
CA GLY A 13 0.36 -13.99 -5.59
C GLY A 13 0.54 -12.68 -6.36
N PHE A 14 1.69 -12.04 -6.16
CA PHE A 14 2.09 -10.82 -6.85
C PHE A 14 2.28 -10.99 -8.37
N GLY A 15 2.55 -12.22 -8.84
CA GLY A 15 2.71 -12.49 -10.27
C GLY A 15 1.39 -12.51 -11.03
N GLU A 16 0.26 -12.73 -10.35
CA GLU A 16 -1.01 -12.96 -11.03
C GLU A 16 -1.54 -11.72 -11.73
N TYR A 17 -1.53 -10.56 -11.07
CA TYR A 17 -2.00 -9.33 -11.73
C TYR A 17 -1.05 -8.83 -12.83
N ILE A 18 0.22 -9.28 -12.87
CA ILE A 18 1.10 -9.11 -14.03
C ILE A 18 0.64 -10.01 -15.19
N ARG A 19 0.31 -11.28 -14.92
CA ARG A 19 -0.21 -12.21 -15.93
C ARG A 19 -1.54 -11.74 -16.51
N LEU A 20 -2.46 -11.30 -15.65
CA LEU A 20 -3.75 -10.78 -16.05
C LEU A 20 -3.58 -9.57 -16.99
N LEU A 21 -2.65 -8.66 -16.68
CA LEU A 21 -2.31 -7.54 -17.56
C LEU A 21 -1.83 -8.03 -18.94
N PHE A 22 -0.87 -8.95 -18.98
CA PHE A 22 -0.37 -9.48 -20.26
C PHE A 22 -1.45 -10.17 -21.09
N LEU A 23 -2.19 -11.09 -20.46
CA LEU A 23 -3.23 -11.88 -21.12
C LEU A 23 -4.34 -10.98 -21.66
N ASP A 24 -4.84 -10.06 -20.84
CA ASP A 24 -5.97 -9.21 -21.21
C ASP A 24 -5.65 -8.26 -22.36
N ASN A 25 -4.41 -7.80 -22.45
CA ASN A 25 -3.93 -6.92 -23.52
C ASN A 25 -3.36 -7.68 -24.72
N GLY A 26 -3.45 -9.02 -24.74
CA GLY A 26 -2.92 -9.84 -25.85
C GLY A 26 -1.40 -9.77 -26.02
N ILE A 27 -0.68 -9.39 -24.95
CA ILE A 27 0.78 -9.28 -24.96
C ILE A 27 1.34 -10.69 -24.76
N LYS A 28 2.11 -11.16 -25.75
CA LYS A 28 2.81 -12.45 -25.65
C LYS A 28 3.93 -12.34 -24.61
N PHE A 29 4.02 -13.32 -23.73
CA PHE A 29 5.07 -13.42 -22.72
C PHE A 29 5.36 -14.89 -22.41
N GLU A 30 6.54 -15.16 -21.86
CA GLU A 30 6.90 -16.45 -21.28
C GLU A 30 6.65 -16.43 -19.77
N ASP A 31 5.84 -17.36 -19.26
CA ASP A 31 5.52 -17.50 -17.84
C ASP A 31 6.42 -18.58 -17.22
N ILE A 32 7.57 -18.16 -16.69
CA ILE A 32 8.57 -19.05 -16.11
C ILE A 32 8.26 -19.22 -14.62
N ARG A 33 7.80 -20.41 -14.25
CA ARG A 33 7.29 -20.68 -12.90
C ARG A 33 8.20 -21.61 -12.11
N TYR A 34 8.43 -21.25 -10.85
CA TYR A 34 9.16 -22.08 -9.89
C TYR A 34 8.26 -22.51 -8.73
N GLN A 35 8.52 -23.69 -8.19
CA GLN A 35 7.87 -24.11 -6.96
C GLN A 35 8.43 -23.29 -5.79
N TYR A 36 7.53 -22.70 -4.99
CA TYR A 36 7.94 -21.99 -3.77
C TYR A 36 8.69 -22.94 -2.82
N GLY A 37 9.86 -22.53 -2.34
CA GLY A 37 10.75 -23.36 -1.51
C GLY A 37 11.43 -24.53 -2.24
N GLY A 38 11.33 -24.61 -3.58
CA GLY A 38 11.98 -25.65 -4.37
C GLY A 38 13.48 -25.39 -4.56
N LYS A 39 14.26 -26.47 -4.79
CA LYS A 39 15.72 -26.37 -5.01
C LYS A 39 16.09 -25.46 -6.18
N GLU A 40 15.34 -25.52 -7.29
CA GLU A 40 15.56 -24.66 -8.45
C GLU A 40 15.42 -23.17 -8.12
N TRP A 41 14.48 -22.82 -7.23
CA TRP A 41 14.32 -21.45 -6.77
C TRP A 41 15.55 -20.98 -5.99
N GLU A 42 16.11 -21.79 -5.09
CA GLU A 42 17.30 -21.39 -4.30
C GLU A 42 18.52 -21.05 -5.17
N ASP A 43 18.64 -21.67 -6.35
CA ASP A 43 19.71 -21.36 -7.29
C ASP A 43 19.41 -20.11 -8.12
N VAL A 44 18.18 -19.97 -8.63
CA VAL A 44 17.74 -18.79 -9.39
C VAL A 44 17.69 -17.53 -8.53
N LYS A 45 17.33 -17.65 -7.25
CA LYS A 45 17.29 -16.55 -6.29
C LYS A 45 18.61 -15.78 -6.26
N LYS A 46 19.75 -16.49 -6.29
CA LYS A 46 21.09 -15.88 -6.24
C LYS A 46 21.42 -15.05 -7.48
N THR A 47 20.72 -15.27 -8.59
CA THR A 47 20.95 -14.53 -9.85
C THR A 47 20.11 -13.27 -9.95
N MET A 48 19.06 -13.12 -9.14
CA MET A 48 18.12 -11.99 -9.20
C MET A 48 18.63 -10.78 -8.42
N ILE A 49 18.31 -9.57 -8.88
CA ILE A 49 18.77 -8.29 -8.31
C ILE A 49 18.56 -8.21 -6.80
N PHE A 50 17.36 -8.55 -6.32
CA PHE A 50 17.01 -8.53 -4.89
C PHE A 50 16.85 -9.93 -4.28
N GLY A 51 17.16 -10.99 -5.04
CA GLY A 51 16.88 -12.37 -4.60
C GLY A 51 15.41 -12.63 -4.30
N GLN A 52 14.50 -12.03 -5.06
CA GLN A 52 13.06 -12.08 -4.87
C GLN A 52 12.32 -12.16 -6.22
N MET A 53 11.08 -12.63 -6.17
CA MET A 53 10.13 -12.63 -7.28
C MET A 53 8.87 -11.85 -6.87
N PRO A 54 8.15 -11.20 -7.81
CA PRO A 54 8.30 -11.32 -9.26
C PRO A 54 9.49 -10.55 -9.84
N THR A 55 9.99 -11.10 -10.94
CA THR A 55 11.03 -10.48 -11.77
C THR A 55 10.59 -10.59 -13.23
N LEU A 56 10.63 -9.48 -13.95
CA LEU A 56 10.32 -9.42 -15.37
C LEU A 56 11.60 -9.17 -16.15
N LYS A 57 11.93 -10.03 -17.11
CA LYS A 57 12.90 -9.69 -18.15
C LYS A 57 12.17 -9.07 -19.33
N TYR A 58 12.46 -7.80 -19.61
CA TYR A 58 11.83 -7.03 -20.67
C TYR A 58 12.91 -6.32 -21.49
N ASP A 59 12.97 -6.60 -22.80
CA ASP A 59 14.00 -6.06 -23.72
C ASP A 59 15.44 -6.13 -23.17
N GLY A 60 15.81 -7.30 -22.63
CA GLY A 60 17.16 -7.57 -22.13
C GLY A 60 17.47 -7.02 -20.74
N LYS A 61 16.52 -6.32 -20.11
CA LYS A 61 16.67 -5.76 -18.75
C LYS A 61 15.89 -6.59 -17.73
N GLU A 62 16.44 -6.67 -16.53
CA GLU A 62 15.76 -7.26 -15.38
C GLU A 62 15.05 -6.15 -14.59
N ILE A 63 13.73 -6.25 -14.46
CA ILE A 63 12.88 -5.37 -13.67
C ILE A 63 12.34 -6.19 -12.50
N ALA A 64 12.83 -5.92 -11.30
CA ALA A 64 12.32 -6.50 -10.07
C ALA A 64 11.29 -5.55 -9.42
N GLN A 65 10.62 -6.03 -8.38
CA GLN A 65 9.57 -5.32 -7.63
C GLN A 65 8.26 -5.15 -8.40
N THR A 66 7.18 -5.68 -7.84
CA THR A 66 5.89 -5.75 -8.54
C THR A 66 5.34 -4.36 -8.90
N GLY A 67 5.54 -3.36 -8.04
CA GLY A 67 5.13 -1.98 -8.31
C GLY A 67 5.90 -1.38 -9.50
N ALA A 68 7.19 -1.64 -9.62
CA ALA A 68 8.00 -1.16 -10.74
C ALA A 68 7.65 -1.88 -12.05
N ILE A 69 7.46 -3.21 -11.99
CA ILE A 69 7.01 -4.02 -13.14
C ILE A 69 5.68 -3.50 -13.68
N MET A 70 4.68 -3.33 -12.80
CA MET A 70 3.35 -2.89 -13.23
C MET A 70 3.36 -1.50 -13.83
N ARG A 71 4.11 -0.55 -13.26
CA ARG A 71 4.23 0.82 -13.78
C ARG A 71 5.01 0.88 -15.10
N HIS A 72 6.07 0.10 -15.23
CA HIS A 72 6.78 -0.05 -16.50
C HIS A 72 5.85 -0.55 -17.60
N LEU A 73 5.13 -1.65 -17.35
CA LEU A 73 4.14 -2.18 -18.29
C LEU A 73 3.02 -1.18 -18.56
N ALA A 74 2.62 -0.39 -17.56
CA ALA A 74 1.63 0.66 -17.74
C ALA A 74 2.10 1.71 -18.75
N ARG A 75 3.34 2.19 -18.62
CA ARG A 75 3.87 3.22 -19.51
C ARG A 75 4.12 2.69 -20.93
N VAL A 76 4.74 1.52 -21.06
CA VAL A 76 5.07 0.95 -22.39
C VAL A 76 3.85 0.46 -23.17
N HIS A 77 2.74 0.16 -22.50
CA HIS A 77 1.49 -0.29 -23.12
C HIS A 77 0.35 0.72 -23.03
N ASN A 78 0.62 1.96 -22.60
CA ASN A 78 -0.36 3.04 -22.50
C ASN A 78 -1.56 2.68 -21.61
N LEU A 79 -1.31 2.13 -20.42
CA LEU A 79 -2.26 1.74 -19.38
C LEU A 79 -2.08 2.57 -18.09
N ASN A 80 -1.47 3.76 -18.19
CA ASN A 80 -1.11 4.62 -17.06
C ASN A 80 -1.94 5.91 -16.99
N GLY A 81 -3.21 5.85 -17.43
CA GLY A 81 -4.01 7.06 -17.63
C GLY A 81 -3.55 7.88 -18.84
N SER A 82 -4.22 9.01 -19.07
CA SER A 82 -4.01 9.91 -20.20
C SER A 82 -3.28 11.20 -19.84
N ASN A 83 -3.18 11.51 -18.54
CA ASN A 83 -2.57 12.72 -18.01
C ASN A 83 -2.01 12.47 -16.60
N GLU A 84 -1.32 13.47 -16.05
CA GLU A 84 -0.64 13.37 -14.75
C GLU A 84 -1.59 13.13 -13.57
N GLU A 85 -2.78 13.73 -13.60
CA GLU A 85 -3.80 13.55 -12.56
C GLU A 85 -4.29 12.09 -12.53
N GLU A 86 -4.58 11.52 -13.70
CA GLU A 86 -4.99 10.13 -13.84
C GLU A 86 -3.86 9.15 -13.45
N ALA A 87 -2.62 9.42 -13.89
CA ALA A 87 -1.46 8.61 -13.50
C ALA A 87 -1.26 8.62 -11.98
N THR A 88 -1.40 9.77 -11.35
CA THR A 88 -1.30 9.95 -9.88
C THR A 88 -2.43 9.21 -9.16
N PHE A 89 -3.64 9.30 -9.68
CA PHE A 89 -4.78 8.58 -9.11
C PHE A 89 -4.60 7.07 -9.20
N LEU A 90 -4.13 6.55 -10.33
CA LEU A 90 -3.83 5.12 -10.49
C LEU A 90 -2.71 4.65 -9.54
N ASP A 91 -1.67 5.47 -9.34
CA ASP A 91 -0.61 5.21 -8.37
C ASP A 91 -1.18 5.08 -6.95
N MET A 92 -1.99 6.05 -6.54
CA MET A 92 -2.63 6.07 -5.22
C MET A 92 -3.56 4.87 -5.03
N PHE A 93 -4.35 4.53 -6.05
CA PHE A 93 -5.28 3.41 -6.00
C PHE A 93 -4.52 2.07 -5.91
N PHE A 94 -3.49 1.88 -6.72
CA PHE A 94 -2.63 0.68 -6.69
C PHE A 94 -2.01 0.46 -5.30
N GLU A 95 -1.45 1.51 -4.71
CA GLU A 95 -0.87 1.47 -3.36
C GLU A 95 -1.92 1.16 -2.29
N GLY A 96 -3.11 1.77 -2.40
CA GLY A 96 -4.24 1.49 -1.51
C GLY A 96 -4.68 0.03 -1.56
N VAL A 97 -4.79 -0.57 -2.75
CA VAL A 97 -5.10 -2.01 -2.90
C VAL A 97 -4.01 -2.88 -2.29
N ARG A 98 -2.72 -2.53 -2.46
CA ARG A 98 -1.59 -3.25 -1.86
C ARG A 98 -1.67 -3.24 -0.33
N ASP A 99 -2.10 -2.15 0.29
CA ASP A 99 -2.27 -2.08 1.74
C ASP A 99 -3.39 -3.02 2.23
N VAL A 100 -4.51 -3.11 1.52
CA VAL A 100 -5.58 -4.08 1.84
C VAL A 100 -5.07 -5.51 1.71
N ARG A 101 -4.35 -5.80 0.62
CA ARG A 101 -3.72 -7.10 0.39
C ARG A 101 -2.82 -7.50 1.54
N MET A 102 -2.01 -6.58 2.07
CA MET A 102 -1.10 -6.91 3.17
C MET A 102 -1.85 -7.31 4.43
N LYS A 103 -3.02 -6.74 4.73
CA LYS A 103 -3.86 -7.19 5.86
C LYS A 103 -4.32 -8.64 5.67
N TYR A 104 -4.76 -9.00 4.46
CA TYR A 104 -5.13 -10.38 4.13
C TYR A 104 -3.93 -11.34 4.19
N VAL A 105 -2.75 -10.92 3.71
CA VAL A 105 -1.52 -11.73 3.77
C VAL A 105 -1.09 -11.99 5.20
N ARG A 106 -1.16 -11.00 6.10
CA ARG A 106 -0.84 -11.18 7.53
C ARG A 106 -1.79 -12.19 8.18
N TYR A 107 -3.08 -12.13 7.86
CA TYR A 107 -4.04 -13.15 8.30
C TYR A 107 -3.67 -14.57 7.82
N ILE A 108 -3.39 -14.74 6.52
CA ILE A 108 -3.16 -16.09 5.96
C ILE A 108 -1.81 -16.70 6.37
N TYR A 109 -0.79 -15.87 6.60
CA TYR A 109 0.59 -16.37 6.74
C TYR A 109 1.27 -16.01 8.07
N MET A 110 0.67 -15.14 8.88
CA MET A 110 1.25 -14.67 10.14
C MET A 110 0.31 -14.89 11.33
N ASP A 111 -0.78 -15.64 11.13
CA ASP A 111 -1.81 -15.94 12.14
C ASP A 111 -2.35 -14.68 12.85
N GLU A 112 -2.37 -13.55 12.12
CA GLU A 112 -2.85 -12.28 12.65
C GLU A 112 -4.35 -12.11 12.45
N GLY A 113 -5.08 -12.25 13.55
CA GLY A 113 -6.53 -12.14 13.59
C GLY A 113 -7.24 -13.42 13.14
N THR A 114 -8.57 -13.39 13.20
CA THR A 114 -9.40 -14.54 12.83
C THR A 114 -10.03 -14.36 11.45
N ARG A 115 -10.58 -15.45 10.89
CA ARG A 115 -11.40 -15.36 9.67
C ARG A 115 -12.54 -14.35 9.86
N ASP A 116 -13.18 -14.38 11.02
CA ASP A 116 -14.30 -13.50 11.33
C ASP A 116 -13.87 -12.03 11.42
N ASP A 117 -12.72 -11.73 12.01
CA ASP A 117 -12.16 -10.37 12.03
C ASP A 117 -11.87 -9.86 10.62
N ILE A 118 -11.35 -10.72 9.76
CA ILE A 118 -11.02 -10.35 8.38
C ILE A 118 -12.27 -10.13 7.54
N VAL A 119 -13.22 -11.07 7.59
CA VAL A 119 -14.43 -11.07 6.75
C VAL A 119 -15.47 -10.07 7.22
N ASN A 120 -15.64 -9.89 8.53
CA ASN A 120 -16.72 -9.06 9.08
C ASN A 120 -16.29 -7.64 9.46
N LYS A 121 -14.98 -7.37 9.55
CA LYS A 121 -14.44 -6.06 9.94
C LYS A 121 -13.40 -5.52 8.97
N THR A 122 -12.24 -6.18 8.87
CA THR A 122 -11.05 -5.62 8.20
C THR A 122 -11.24 -5.40 6.69
N LEU A 123 -11.73 -6.42 5.97
CA LEU A 123 -12.00 -6.31 4.54
C LEU A 123 -13.18 -5.38 4.26
N PRO A 124 -14.35 -5.48 4.93
CA PRO A 124 -15.46 -4.55 4.71
C PRO A 124 -15.08 -3.08 4.91
N GLU A 125 -14.33 -2.73 5.96
CA GLU A 125 -13.87 -1.35 6.18
C GLU A 125 -12.94 -0.88 5.04
N SER A 126 -12.01 -1.74 4.62
CA SER A 126 -11.05 -1.41 3.56
C SER A 126 -11.72 -1.31 2.19
N LEU A 127 -12.63 -2.22 1.87
CA LEU A 127 -13.42 -2.23 0.63
C LEU A 127 -14.38 -1.03 0.56
N ALA A 128 -14.92 -0.56 1.69
CA ALA A 128 -15.73 0.66 1.72
C ALA A 128 -14.92 1.89 1.27
N ASN A 129 -13.65 1.99 1.66
CA ASN A 129 -12.77 3.07 1.22
C ASN A 129 -12.40 2.93 -0.27
N LEU A 130 -12.09 1.72 -0.73
CA LEU A 130 -11.81 1.47 -2.15
C LEU A 130 -13.04 1.72 -3.04
N GLU A 131 -14.25 1.35 -2.61
CA GLU A 131 -15.52 1.61 -3.31
C GLU A 131 -15.78 3.11 -3.42
N LYS A 132 -15.50 3.90 -2.38
CA LYS A 132 -15.61 5.37 -2.42
C LYS A 132 -14.65 5.96 -3.46
N LEU A 133 -13.39 5.51 -3.46
CA LEU A 133 -12.40 5.95 -4.43
C LEU A 133 -12.77 5.54 -5.86
N PHE A 134 -13.22 4.31 -6.05
CA PHE A 134 -13.60 3.76 -7.36
C PHE A 134 -14.72 4.59 -8.02
N LYS A 135 -15.55 5.26 -7.22
CA LYS A 135 -16.66 6.12 -7.69
C LYS A 135 -16.26 7.55 -8.04
N ILE A 136 -15.01 7.96 -7.78
CA ILE A 136 -14.55 9.34 -8.08
C ILE A 136 -14.57 9.58 -9.59
N HIS A 137 -14.08 8.62 -10.38
CA HIS A 137 -14.12 8.71 -11.83
C HIS A 137 -15.32 7.91 -12.36
N SER A 138 -16.04 8.51 -13.32
CA SER A 138 -17.09 7.80 -14.04
C SER A 138 -16.50 6.77 -14.99
N GLY A 139 -17.17 5.64 -15.15
CA GLY A 139 -16.84 4.65 -16.17
C GLY A 139 -16.93 3.23 -15.65
N ASP A 140 -16.33 2.34 -16.41
CA ASP A 140 -16.41 0.90 -16.23
C ASP A 140 -15.25 0.32 -15.40
N PHE A 141 -14.16 1.08 -15.26
CA PHE A 141 -12.90 0.73 -14.62
C PHE A 141 -12.53 1.80 -13.59
N ILE A 142 -11.37 1.66 -12.91
CA ILE A 142 -10.90 2.64 -11.91
C ILE A 142 -10.89 4.07 -12.47
N ILE A 143 -10.52 4.22 -13.75
CA ILE A 143 -10.66 5.48 -14.50
C ILE A 143 -11.27 5.19 -15.87
N GLY A 144 -12.41 5.81 -16.15
CA GLY A 144 -13.01 5.83 -17.49
C GLY A 144 -13.44 4.44 -17.97
N ASN A 145 -13.47 4.28 -19.30
CA ASN A 145 -13.96 3.06 -19.96
C ASN A 145 -12.85 2.18 -20.53
N LYS A 146 -11.59 2.49 -20.21
CA LYS A 146 -10.41 1.73 -20.63
C LYS A 146 -9.73 1.15 -19.39
N VAL A 147 -9.30 -0.12 -19.48
CA VAL A 147 -8.47 -0.74 -18.44
C VAL A 147 -7.13 -0.01 -18.31
N ASN A 148 -6.69 0.15 -17.08
CA ASN A 148 -5.40 0.65 -16.66
C ASN A 148 -4.71 -0.39 -15.77
N TYR A 149 -3.42 -0.21 -15.50
CA TYR A 149 -2.64 -1.22 -14.79
C TYR A 149 -3.17 -1.51 -13.37
N ALA A 150 -3.75 -0.51 -12.69
CA ALA A 150 -4.30 -0.65 -11.34
C ALA A 150 -5.57 -1.52 -11.31
N ASP A 151 -6.29 -1.67 -12.43
CA ASP A 151 -7.48 -2.52 -12.51
C ASP A 151 -7.12 -4.00 -12.28
N TYR A 152 -5.93 -4.43 -12.70
CA TYR A 152 -5.52 -5.83 -12.58
C TYR A 152 -5.22 -6.24 -11.13
N ILE A 153 -4.59 -5.37 -10.32
CA ILE A 153 -4.40 -5.66 -8.89
C ILE A 153 -5.73 -5.61 -8.16
N LEU A 154 -6.60 -4.63 -8.46
CA LEU A 154 -7.93 -4.57 -7.84
C LEU A 154 -8.70 -5.86 -8.14
N PHE A 155 -8.78 -6.26 -9.41
CA PHE A 155 -9.48 -7.47 -9.81
C PHE A 155 -8.92 -8.72 -9.12
N GLU A 156 -7.60 -8.89 -9.10
CA GLU A 156 -6.98 -10.04 -8.46
C GLU A 156 -7.32 -10.12 -6.98
N GLU A 157 -7.21 -9.01 -6.24
CA GLU A 157 -7.52 -9.00 -4.82
C GLU A 157 -9.01 -9.21 -4.55
N LEU A 158 -9.92 -8.59 -5.31
CA LEU A 158 -11.36 -8.84 -5.17
C LEU A 158 -11.71 -10.31 -5.44
N ASP A 159 -11.04 -10.95 -6.40
CA ASP A 159 -11.24 -12.37 -6.70
C ASP A 159 -10.70 -13.29 -5.60
N VAL A 160 -9.59 -12.91 -4.96
CA VAL A 160 -9.07 -13.58 -3.76
C VAL A 160 -10.03 -13.42 -2.59
N TYR A 161 -10.56 -12.23 -2.35
CA TYR A 161 -11.51 -12.00 -1.27
C TYR A 161 -12.85 -12.69 -1.51
N HIS A 162 -13.36 -12.70 -2.74
CA HIS A 162 -14.55 -13.46 -3.10
C HIS A 162 -14.34 -14.97 -2.93
N THR A 163 -13.11 -15.45 -3.14
CA THR A 163 -12.73 -16.82 -2.81
C THR A 163 -12.76 -17.09 -1.29
N LEU A 164 -12.35 -16.12 -0.48
CA LEU A 164 -12.39 -16.23 0.98
C LEU A 164 -13.84 -16.24 1.49
N ASP A 165 -14.70 -15.39 0.92
CA ASP A 165 -16.11 -15.30 1.23
C ASP A 165 -16.92 -14.80 0.01
N ALA A 166 -17.86 -15.60 -0.47
CA ALA A 166 -18.64 -15.29 -1.68
C ALA A 166 -19.56 -14.06 -1.52
N HIS A 167 -19.87 -13.65 -0.29
CA HIS A 167 -20.73 -12.50 0.01
C HIS A 167 -19.92 -11.22 0.29
N ILE A 168 -18.58 -11.28 0.27
CA ILE A 168 -17.73 -10.14 0.65
C ILE A 168 -18.00 -8.88 -0.19
N LEU A 169 -18.45 -9.05 -1.44
CA LEU A 169 -18.72 -7.96 -2.39
C LEU A 169 -20.18 -7.48 -2.39
N ASP A 170 -21.09 -8.13 -1.67
CA ASP A 170 -22.54 -7.83 -1.75
C ASP A 170 -22.88 -6.41 -1.26
N LYS A 171 -22.07 -5.86 -0.35
CA LYS A 171 -22.21 -4.48 0.16
C LYS A 171 -21.53 -3.43 -0.71
N PHE A 172 -20.81 -3.85 -1.75
CA PHE A 172 -19.93 -3.03 -2.58
C PHE A 172 -20.33 -3.16 -4.06
N PRO A 173 -21.50 -2.63 -4.46
CA PRO A 173 -22.07 -2.90 -5.78
C PRO A 173 -21.19 -2.40 -6.94
N ALA A 174 -20.43 -1.31 -6.78
CA ALA A 174 -19.53 -0.84 -7.84
C ALA A 174 -18.34 -1.78 -8.01
N LEU A 175 -17.70 -2.20 -6.90
CA LEU A 175 -16.62 -3.17 -6.95
C LEU A 175 -17.09 -4.55 -7.42
N LYS A 176 -18.31 -4.98 -7.03
CA LYS A 176 -18.92 -6.22 -7.53
C LYS A 176 -19.14 -6.18 -9.04
N ALA A 177 -19.72 -5.10 -9.55
CA ALA A 177 -19.95 -4.92 -10.99
C ALA A 177 -18.63 -4.90 -11.78
N PHE A 178 -17.60 -4.23 -11.25
CA PHE A 178 -16.25 -4.25 -11.79
C PHE A 178 -15.66 -5.67 -11.83
N TRP A 179 -15.72 -6.41 -10.71
CA TRP A 179 -15.21 -7.78 -10.62
C TRP A 179 -15.89 -8.72 -11.61
N GLU A 180 -17.22 -8.67 -11.72
CA GLU A 180 -17.98 -9.45 -12.71
C GLU A 180 -17.60 -9.08 -14.15
N LYS A 181 -17.34 -7.79 -14.42
CA LYS A 181 -16.93 -7.31 -15.73
C LYS A 181 -15.56 -7.84 -16.11
N MET A 182 -14.60 -7.81 -15.18
CA MET A 182 -13.26 -8.37 -15.38
C MET A 182 -13.29 -9.88 -15.67
N TRP A 183 -14.15 -10.63 -14.97
CA TRP A 183 -14.40 -12.06 -15.25
C TRP A 183 -14.92 -12.32 -16.68
N LYS A 184 -15.72 -11.40 -17.22
CA LYS A 184 -16.34 -11.51 -18.54
C LYS A 184 -15.45 -10.98 -19.67
N ARG A 185 -14.26 -10.45 -19.37
CA ARG A 185 -13.38 -9.90 -20.40
C ARG A 185 -12.94 -10.99 -21.38
N PRO A 186 -13.05 -10.78 -22.71
CA PRO A 186 -12.84 -11.83 -23.70
C PRO A 186 -11.48 -12.54 -23.59
N ASN A 187 -10.41 -11.77 -23.35
CA ASN A 187 -9.05 -12.29 -23.29
C ASN A 187 -8.70 -12.95 -21.95
N LEU A 188 -9.48 -12.69 -20.89
CA LEU A 188 -9.28 -13.29 -19.57
C LEU A 188 -10.18 -14.51 -19.34
N LYS A 189 -11.38 -14.53 -19.92
CA LYS A 189 -12.42 -15.51 -19.62
C LYS A 189 -11.91 -16.96 -19.64
N ALA A 190 -11.30 -17.38 -20.75
CA ALA A 190 -10.81 -18.76 -20.90
C ALA A 190 -9.73 -19.11 -19.87
N TYR A 191 -8.84 -18.16 -19.55
CA TYR A 191 -7.81 -18.34 -18.53
C TYR A 191 -8.41 -18.49 -17.13
N LEU A 192 -9.37 -17.63 -16.78
CA LEU A 192 -10.03 -17.62 -15.47
C LEU A 192 -10.91 -18.86 -15.27
N GLU A 193 -11.65 -19.29 -16.29
CA GLU A 193 -12.45 -20.52 -16.27
C GLU A 193 -11.57 -21.75 -16.05
N LYS A 194 -10.44 -21.84 -16.78
CA LYS A 194 -9.46 -22.91 -16.60
C LYS A 194 -8.89 -22.90 -15.17
N ARG A 195 -8.49 -21.73 -14.68
CA ARG A 195 -7.96 -21.53 -13.32
C ARG A 195 -8.96 -22.00 -12.25
N ALA A 196 -10.24 -21.69 -12.41
CA ALA A 196 -11.29 -22.15 -11.50
C ALA A 196 -11.49 -23.67 -11.54
N ALA A 197 -11.48 -24.27 -12.73
CA ALA A 197 -11.59 -25.71 -12.91
C ALA A 197 -10.41 -26.48 -12.29
N ASP A 198 -9.19 -25.98 -12.46
CA ASP A 198 -7.98 -26.59 -11.89
C ASP A 198 -8.02 -26.60 -10.35
N LYS A 199 -8.51 -25.51 -9.73
CA LYS A 199 -8.71 -25.44 -8.27
C LYS A 199 -9.70 -26.50 -7.79
N PHE A 200 -10.83 -26.65 -8.49
CA PHE A 200 -11.83 -27.67 -8.17
C PHE A 200 -11.23 -29.08 -8.32
N HIS A 201 -10.52 -29.36 -9.41
CA HIS A 201 -9.87 -30.65 -9.61
C HIS A 201 -8.91 -30.99 -8.46
N ASN A 202 -8.04 -30.06 -8.07
CA ASN A 202 -7.10 -30.24 -6.97
C ASN A 202 -7.79 -30.48 -5.62
N PHE A 203 -8.89 -29.79 -5.35
CA PHE A 203 -9.72 -30.03 -4.17
C PHE A 203 -10.29 -31.45 -4.16
N ILE A 204 -10.86 -31.92 -5.28
CA ILE A 204 -11.37 -33.29 -5.41
C ILE A 204 -10.25 -34.32 -5.21
N GLN A 205 -9.04 -34.09 -5.74
CA GLN A 205 -7.92 -35.00 -5.52
C GLN A 205 -7.47 -35.06 -4.05
N LYS A 206 -7.55 -33.96 -3.31
CA LYS A 206 -7.30 -33.96 -1.86
C LYS A 206 -8.36 -34.76 -1.10
N ILE A 207 -9.64 -34.60 -1.42
CA ILE A 207 -10.73 -35.41 -0.82
C ILE A 207 -10.53 -36.90 -1.10
N LYS A 208 -10.13 -37.26 -2.33
CA LYS A 208 -9.83 -38.64 -2.72
C LYS A 208 -8.62 -39.27 -2.01
N LYS A 209 -7.85 -38.50 -1.23
CA LYS A 209 -6.78 -39.04 -0.37
C LYS A 209 -7.23 -39.29 1.06
N ILE A 210 -8.39 -38.75 1.46
CA ILE A 210 -9.01 -39.04 2.76
C ILE A 210 -9.54 -40.49 2.72
N PRO A 211 -9.32 -41.33 3.74
CA PRO A 211 -9.90 -42.68 3.82
C PRO A 211 -11.41 -42.71 3.59
N GLU A 212 -11.93 -43.72 2.87
CA GLU A 212 -13.35 -43.79 2.44
C GLU A 212 -14.34 -43.82 3.60
N ASP A 213 -13.95 -44.41 4.73
CA ASP A 213 -14.68 -44.46 5.99
C ASP A 213 -14.86 -43.07 6.65
N ILE A 214 -14.00 -42.10 6.32
CA ILE A 214 -14.10 -40.71 6.80
C ILE A 214 -14.88 -39.83 5.81
N ARG A 215 -14.91 -40.18 4.51
CA ARG A 215 -15.59 -39.38 3.46
C ARG A 215 -17.11 -39.28 3.66
N TYR A 216 -17.73 -40.32 4.22
CA TYR A 216 -19.19 -40.38 4.44
C TYR A 216 -19.71 -39.43 5.54
N ASN A 217 -18.83 -38.87 6.38
CA ASN A 217 -19.21 -37.90 7.41
C ASN A 217 -19.34 -36.46 6.90
N ILE A 218 -19.08 -36.20 5.62
CA ILE A 218 -19.30 -34.89 4.99
C ILE A 218 -20.71 -34.85 4.39
N GLY A 219 -21.72 -34.57 5.21
CA GLY A 219 -23.02 -34.04 4.77
C GLY A 219 -24.10 -35.03 4.30
N GLY A 220 -23.88 -36.35 4.32
CA GLY A 220 -24.95 -37.35 4.13
C GLY A 220 -25.62 -37.39 2.74
N GLU A 221 -25.10 -36.70 1.73
CA GLU A 221 -25.59 -36.76 0.34
C GLU A 221 -24.72 -37.65 -0.54
N GLU A 222 -25.33 -38.32 -1.54
CA GLU A 222 -24.56 -39.07 -2.54
C GLU A 222 -23.73 -38.13 -3.43
N TRP A 223 -22.51 -38.54 -3.76
CA TRP A 223 -21.51 -37.75 -4.50
C TRP A 223 -21.96 -37.13 -5.83
N PRO A 224 -22.89 -37.73 -6.61
CA PRO A 224 -23.47 -37.09 -7.79
C PRO A 224 -24.29 -35.82 -7.49
N GLU A 225 -24.99 -35.76 -6.35
CA GLU A 225 -25.87 -34.64 -6.00
C GLU A 225 -25.06 -33.46 -5.42
N VAL A 226 -24.01 -33.75 -4.65
CA VAL A 226 -23.01 -32.75 -4.19
C VAL A 226 -22.36 -32.02 -5.37
N LYS A 227 -22.02 -32.75 -6.45
CA LYS A 227 -21.47 -32.16 -7.69
C LYS A 227 -22.42 -31.16 -8.33
N LYS A 228 -23.72 -31.46 -8.33
CA LYS A 228 -24.75 -30.64 -8.96
C LYS A 228 -24.98 -29.33 -8.18
N ASN A 229 -24.96 -29.39 -6.85
CA ASN A 229 -25.16 -28.23 -5.98
C ASN A 229 -23.92 -27.30 -5.92
N MET A 230 -22.71 -27.85 -6.01
CA MET A 230 -21.46 -27.08 -6.04
C MET A 230 -21.25 -26.25 -7.33
N ILE A 231 -21.78 -26.69 -8.47
CA ILE A 231 -21.69 -25.94 -9.75
C ILE A 231 -22.52 -24.64 -9.69
N PHE A 232 -23.51 -24.56 -8.80
CA PHE A 232 -24.40 -23.40 -8.64
C PHE A 232 -24.20 -22.61 -7.35
N GLY A 233 -23.11 -22.87 -6.60
CA GLY A 233 -22.76 -22.08 -5.42
C GLY A 233 -23.65 -22.29 -4.19
N GLN A 234 -24.45 -23.36 -4.15
CA GLN A 234 -25.19 -23.77 -2.95
C GLN A 234 -24.54 -25.02 -2.38
N LEU A 235 -23.87 -24.92 -1.23
CA LEU A 235 -23.39 -26.09 -0.48
C LEU A 235 -24.43 -26.48 0.58
N PRO A 236 -24.73 -27.79 0.77
CA PRO A 236 -25.54 -28.24 1.90
C PRO A 236 -24.79 -28.03 3.22
N ALA A 237 -25.53 -27.69 4.28
CA ALA A 237 -24.97 -27.58 5.63
C ALA A 237 -24.45 -28.95 6.13
N LEU A 238 -23.32 -28.94 6.85
CA LEU A 238 -22.78 -30.16 7.46
C LEU A 238 -23.71 -30.60 8.60
N LYS A 239 -24.22 -31.83 8.51
CA LYS A 239 -25.06 -32.44 9.54
C LYS A 239 -24.39 -33.71 10.06
N GLN A 240 -24.33 -33.85 11.38
CA GLN A 240 -23.93 -35.08 12.06
C GLN A 240 -25.14 -35.56 12.87
N ASN A 241 -25.57 -36.82 12.65
CA ASN A 241 -26.73 -37.42 13.31
C ASN A 241 -28.04 -36.59 13.22
N GLY A 242 -28.25 -35.89 12.11
CA GLY A 242 -29.46 -35.09 11.87
C GLY A 242 -29.45 -33.69 12.48
N GLN A 243 -28.41 -33.32 13.23
CA GLN A 243 -28.19 -31.95 13.72
C GLN A 243 -27.15 -31.21 12.87
N GLU A 244 -27.42 -29.93 12.59
CA GLU A 244 -26.53 -29.04 11.83
C GLU A 244 -25.34 -28.63 12.70
N ILE A 245 -24.12 -28.96 12.26
CA ILE A 245 -22.89 -28.78 13.04
C ILE A 245 -21.98 -27.68 12.51
N ALA A 246 -22.21 -27.18 11.29
CA ALA A 246 -21.49 -26.01 10.76
C ALA A 246 -22.21 -25.38 9.55
N GLN A 247 -22.29 -24.04 9.52
CA GLN A 247 -22.43 -23.29 8.27
C GLN A 247 -21.06 -23.24 7.58
N THR A 248 -21.03 -23.52 6.28
CA THR A 248 -19.81 -23.72 5.49
C THR A 248 -18.98 -22.45 5.32
N GLY A 249 -18.17 -22.15 6.33
CA GLY A 249 -17.00 -21.26 6.27
C GLY A 249 -15.72 -21.91 6.84
N ALA A 250 -15.81 -23.11 7.40
CA ALA A 250 -14.72 -23.76 8.14
C ALA A 250 -14.36 -25.13 7.56
N ILE A 251 -13.64 -25.16 6.43
CA ILE A 251 -12.84 -26.34 6.04
C ILE A 251 -11.49 -25.86 5.49
N MET A 252 -10.68 -25.28 6.36
CA MET A 252 -9.22 -25.36 6.30
C MET A 252 -8.76 -25.31 7.75
N HIS A 253 -8.32 -26.45 8.29
CA HIS A 253 -7.50 -26.67 9.49
C HIS A 253 -7.97 -27.96 10.16
N LEU A 254 -7.45 -29.09 9.67
CA LEU A 254 -7.35 -30.32 10.46
C LEU A 254 -5.86 -30.65 10.55
N ASN A 255 -5.21 -30.06 11.54
CA ASN A 255 -4.05 -30.64 12.21
C ASN A 255 -4.48 -30.81 13.66
N GLY A 256 -4.52 -32.06 14.13
CA GLY A 256 -5.07 -32.40 15.43
C GLY A 256 -4.21 -31.93 16.62
N SER A 257 -4.87 -31.65 17.73
CA SER A 257 -4.77 -32.48 18.95
C SER A 257 -5.84 -32.03 19.96
N ASN A 258 -6.55 -33.03 20.48
CA ASN A 258 -7.40 -33.15 21.68
C ASN A 258 -7.26 -32.06 22.77
N GLU A 259 -8.19 -31.81 23.70
CA GLU A 259 -9.50 -32.34 24.11
C GLU A 259 -10.05 -31.32 25.12
N GLU A 260 -11.37 -31.11 25.13
CA GLU A 260 -12.26 -30.77 26.26
C GLU A 260 -13.28 -29.66 25.93
N GLU A 261 -14.41 -30.12 25.42
CA GLU A 261 -15.71 -29.48 25.56
C GLU A 261 -16.17 -29.54 27.03
N ALA A 262 -16.52 -28.39 27.61
CA ALA A 262 -17.67 -28.14 28.49
C ALA A 262 -17.57 -26.68 28.97
N THR A 263 -18.57 -25.80 28.84
CA THR A 263 -19.96 -26.02 29.23
C THR A 263 -20.86 -25.01 28.53
N PHE A 264 -22.00 -25.53 28.11
CA PHE A 264 -23.10 -24.93 27.38
C PHE A 264 -24.10 -24.28 28.37
N LEU A 265 -24.57 -23.07 28.06
CA LEU A 265 -25.87 -22.49 28.43
C LEU A 265 -26.30 -22.31 29.91
N ASP A 266 -26.26 -21.05 30.35
CA ASP A 266 -27.20 -20.37 31.26
C ASP A 266 -26.72 -18.89 31.29
N MET A 267 -27.43 -17.81 30.94
CA MET A 267 -28.85 -17.44 30.92
C MET A 267 -29.01 -16.30 29.89
N PHE A 268 -29.71 -16.48 28.77
CA PHE A 268 -31.04 -15.94 28.51
C PHE A 268 -31.67 -15.11 29.67
N PHE A 269 -31.71 -13.77 29.54
CA PHE A 269 -32.95 -12.97 29.52
C PHE A 269 -32.67 -11.45 29.42
N GLU A 270 -33.44 -10.80 28.53
CA GLU A 270 -33.88 -9.39 28.47
C GLU A 270 -32.86 -8.26 28.27
N GLY A 271 -33.07 -7.25 27.41
CA GLY A 271 -34.28 -6.85 26.70
C GLY A 271 -33.98 -5.79 25.63
N VAL A 272 -34.97 -5.62 24.76
CA VAL A 272 -34.94 -4.98 23.44
C VAL A 272 -35.54 -3.57 23.46
N ARG A 273 -35.10 -2.72 22.51
CA ARG A 273 -35.72 -1.48 21.94
C ARG A 273 -35.62 -0.18 22.76
N ASP A 274 -35.59 1.04 22.21
CA ASP A 274 -35.46 1.63 20.86
C ASP A 274 -35.52 3.18 20.97
N SER A 275 -34.96 3.84 19.96
CA SER A 275 -35.29 5.14 19.35
C SER A 275 -35.29 6.52 20.08
N ARG A 276 -34.50 7.43 19.45
CA ARG A 276 -34.78 8.84 19.01
C ARG A 276 -34.50 10.08 19.90
N MET A 277 -33.55 10.91 19.42
CA MET A 277 -33.55 12.38 19.15
C MET A 277 -34.00 13.41 20.23
N LYS A 278 -33.12 14.38 20.58
CA LYS A 278 -33.24 15.87 20.35
C LYS A 278 -32.40 16.78 21.31
N TYR A 279 -31.66 17.73 20.69
CA TYR A 279 -31.37 19.15 21.02
C TYR A 279 -30.50 19.63 22.24
N LEU A 280 -29.36 20.26 21.89
CA LEU A 280 -28.76 21.57 22.28
C LEU A 280 -29.08 22.29 23.61
N ARG A 281 -28.03 22.71 24.34
CA ARG A 281 -27.75 24.08 24.92
C ARG A 281 -26.31 24.15 25.51
N PHE A 282 -25.39 24.95 24.94
CA PHE A 282 -24.92 26.30 25.34
C PHE A 282 -24.16 26.36 26.70
N ILE A 283 -22.82 26.44 26.70
CA ILE A 283 -21.90 27.61 26.80
C ILE A 283 -21.92 28.33 28.18
N TYR A 284 -20.74 28.41 28.83
CA TYR A 284 -20.44 29.35 29.92
C TYR A 284 -19.28 30.27 29.52
N PHE A 285 -19.58 31.53 29.20
CA PHE A 285 -18.82 32.77 29.46
C PHE A 285 -19.76 33.94 29.08
N ASP A 286 -19.74 35.04 29.85
CA ASP A 286 -20.59 36.21 29.61
C ASP A 286 -20.07 37.13 28.48
N GLU A 287 -20.97 38.00 28.02
CA GLU A 287 -20.82 38.88 26.85
C GLU A 287 -19.74 39.97 27.06
N GLU A 288 -19.64 40.50 28.28
CA GLU A 288 -18.71 41.58 28.64
C GLU A 288 -17.25 41.10 28.67
N THR A 289 -17.03 39.83 29.03
CA THR A 289 -15.70 39.21 29.02
C THR A 289 -15.22 38.90 27.58
N ARG A 290 -16.14 38.58 26.66
CA ARG A 290 -15.80 38.36 25.24
C ARG A 290 -15.42 39.63 24.50
N GLU A 291 -16.14 40.72 24.73
CA GLU A 291 -15.85 42.00 24.04
C GLU A 291 -14.51 42.60 24.50
N ASN A 292 -14.15 42.46 25.77
CA ASN A 292 -12.87 42.95 26.30
C ASN A 292 -11.64 42.15 25.78
N LEU A 293 -11.79 40.85 25.52
CA LEU A 293 -10.73 40.02 24.92
C LEU A 293 -10.57 40.32 23.42
N VAL A 294 -11.66 40.57 22.70
CA VAL A 294 -11.59 40.92 21.27
C VAL A 294 -11.01 42.32 21.06
N GLN A 295 -11.29 43.30 21.93
CA GLN A 295 -10.78 44.67 21.75
C GLN A 295 -9.31 44.87 22.15
N LYS A 296 -8.75 44.07 23.07
CA LYS A 296 -7.36 44.27 23.54
C LYS A 296 -6.28 43.54 22.75
N THR A 297 -6.57 42.37 22.18
CA THR A 297 -5.55 41.56 21.47
C THR A 297 -5.59 41.67 19.95
N LEU A 298 -6.67 42.19 19.35
CA LEU A 298 -6.77 42.29 17.90
C LEU A 298 -5.92 43.41 17.26
N PRO A 299 -5.73 44.59 17.87
CA PRO A 299 -4.97 45.68 17.23
C PRO A 299 -3.46 45.41 17.05
N GLU A 300 -2.81 44.74 18.01
CA GLU A 300 -1.37 44.42 17.93
C GLU A 300 -1.07 43.27 16.93
N HIS A 301 -1.98 42.32 16.78
CA HIS A 301 -1.84 41.25 15.79
C HIS A 301 -2.18 41.75 14.37
N LEU A 302 -3.16 42.65 14.21
CA LEU A 302 -3.47 43.28 12.92
C LEU A 302 -2.33 44.18 12.41
N ALA A 303 -1.67 44.94 13.29
CA ALA A 303 -0.55 45.80 12.89
C ALA A 303 0.67 45.02 12.37
N ASN A 304 0.91 43.81 12.90
CA ASN A 304 1.96 42.91 12.40
C ASN A 304 1.55 42.18 11.11
N PHE A 305 0.26 41.86 10.97
CA PHE A 305 -0.30 41.25 9.75
C PHE A 305 -0.26 42.20 8.54
N GLU A 306 -0.61 43.48 8.74
CA GLU A 306 -0.60 44.49 7.66
C GLU A 306 0.83 44.86 7.22
N LYS A 307 1.83 44.74 8.10
CA LYS A 307 3.23 45.01 7.79
C LYS A 307 3.87 43.90 6.96
N LEU A 308 3.42 42.65 7.13
CA LEU A 308 3.81 41.50 6.31
C LEU A 308 3.13 41.53 4.92
N PHE A 309 1.88 41.98 4.83
CA PHE A 309 1.16 42.06 3.56
C PHE A 309 1.62 43.23 2.65
N LYS A 310 2.03 44.37 3.23
CA LYS A 310 2.49 45.54 2.45
C LYS A 310 3.89 45.42 1.84
N ILE A 311 4.66 44.39 2.17
CA ILE A 311 5.98 44.18 1.55
C ILE A 311 5.87 43.37 0.24
N HIS A 312 4.77 42.64 0.01
CA HIS A 312 4.62 41.77 -1.18
C HIS A 312 3.37 41.99 -2.04
N SER A 313 2.51 42.96 -1.75
CA SER A 313 1.42 43.33 -2.67
C SER A 313 1.88 44.37 -3.71
N GLY A 314 2.77 43.95 -4.61
CA GLY A 314 2.73 44.44 -5.98
C GLY A 314 1.77 43.52 -6.74
N ASP A 315 0.64 44.06 -7.18
CA ASP A 315 -0.50 43.37 -7.79
C ASP A 315 -0.18 42.08 -8.57
N PHE A 316 -0.63 40.94 -8.04
CA PHE A 316 -0.87 39.74 -8.83
C PHE A 316 -2.25 39.18 -8.49
N ILE A 317 -3.28 39.70 -9.18
CA ILE A 317 -4.49 38.93 -9.41
C ILE A 317 -4.15 37.94 -10.54
N ILE A 318 -3.86 36.68 -10.18
CA ILE A 318 -3.85 35.57 -11.14
C ILE A 318 -5.04 34.66 -10.83
N GLY A 319 -6.11 34.81 -11.62
CA GLY A 319 -7.15 33.80 -11.79
C GLY A 319 -8.13 33.63 -10.62
N ASN A 320 -9.30 33.07 -10.91
CA ASN A 320 -10.42 32.84 -9.98
C ASN A 320 -10.15 31.79 -8.88
N LYS A 321 -8.98 31.79 -8.24
CA LYS A 321 -8.63 30.84 -7.16
C LYS A 321 -8.51 31.61 -5.84
N THR A 322 -9.34 31.25 -4.86
CA THR A 322 -9.52 32.03 -3.63
C THR A 322 -8.90 31.39 -2.39
N ASN A 323 -8.22 30.24 -2.48
CA ASN A 323 -7.66 29.53 -1.34
C ASN A 323 -6.13 29.40 -1.41
N PHE A 324 -5.42 29.58 -0.28
CA PHE A 324 -3.95 29.51 -0.22
C PHE A 324 -3.39 28.13 -0.65
N ALA A 325 -4.14 27.06 -0.38
CA ALA A 325 -3.87 25.70 -0.84
C ALA A 325 -3.91 25.52 -2.38
N ASP A 326 -4.41 26.53 -3.11
CA ASP A 326 -4.38 26.55 -4.57
C ASP A 326 -3.04 27.08 -5.13
N TYR A 327 -2.20 27.66 -4.28
CA TYR A 327 -0.91 28.28 -4.65
C TYR A 327 0.29 27.42 -4.24
N PHE A 328 0.22 26.69 -3.13
CA PHE A 328 1.31 25.86 -2.62
C PHE A 328 0.83 24.46 -2.20
N PRO A 329 1.62 23.41 -2.45
CA PRO A 329 1.34 22.08 -1.90
C PRO A 329 1.31 22.11 -0.37
N GLN A 330 0.39 21.35 0.23
CA GLN A 330 0.30 21.16 1.69
C GLN A 330 0.63 19.71 2.04
N LEU A 331 1.68 19.50 2.82
CA LEU A 331 2.08 18.19 3.32
C LEU A 331 1.49 17.97 4.71
N TYR A 332 0.65 16.95 4.84
CA TYR A 332 0.07 16.53 6.12
C TYR A 332 0.85 15.32 6.63
N TYR A 333 1.53 15.47 7.77
CA TYR A 333 2.21 14.36 8.43
C TYR A 333 2.27 14.53 9.95
N PHE A 334 2.78 13.52 10.63
CA PHE A 334 3.09 13.63 12.05
C PHE A 334 4.34 14.50 12.27
N ASP A 335 4.42 15.11 13.46
CA ASP A 335 5.60 15.84 13.93
C ASP A 335 6.73 14.88 14.32
N LEU A 336 7.25 14.17 13.33
CA LEU A 336 8.41 13.29 13.35
C LEU A 336 8.92 13.15 11.92
N ARG A 337 10.06 12.50 11.72
CA ARG A 337 10.61 12.23 10.37
C ARG A 337 9.69 11.27 9.61
N GLY A 338 9.73 9.98 9.96
CA GLY A 338 8.91 8.94 9.37
C GLY A 338 8.88 8.96 7.83
N PHE A 339 7.74 8.58 7.26
CA PHE A 339 7.53 8.60 5.80
C PHE A 339 7.34 10.01 5.21
N GLY A 340 7.02 11.01 6.04
CA GLY A 340 6.88 12.41 5.59
C GLY A 340 8.22 13.05 5.24
N GLU A 341 9.31 12.56 5.83
CA GLU A 341 10.64 13.14 5.66
C GLU A 341 11.14 13.05 4.21
N TYR A 342 10.81 12.00 3.47
CA TYR A 342 11.20 11.88 2.05
C TYR A 342 10.66 13.05 1.23
N ILE A 343 9.42 13.45 1.53
CA ILE A 343 8.69 14.50 0.83
C ILE A 343 9.24 15.87 1.24
N ARG A 344 9.54 16.08 2.53
CA ARG A 344 10.19 17.31 3.01
C ARG A 344 11.56 17.50 2.38
N LEU A 345 12.39 16.46 2.35
CA LEU A 345 13.72 16.50 1.73
C LEU A 345 13.63 16.83 0.25
N LEU A 346 12.68 16.23 -0.48
CA LEU A 346 12.44 16.54 -1.89
C LEU A 346 12.05 18.02 -2.07
N PHE A 347 11.08 18.53 -1.31
CA PHE A 347 10.65 19.92 -1.42
C PHE A 347 11.76 20.91 -1.10
N LEU A 348 12.45 20.72 0.03
CA LEU A 348 13.51 21.62 0.49
C LEU A 348 14.68 21.64 -0.48
N ASP A 349 15.14 20.48 -0.94
CA ASP A 349 16.30 20.39 -1.82
C ASP A 349 16.04 21.01 -3.21
N ASN A 350 14.79 20.94 -3.68
CA ASN A 350 14.37 21.52 -4.96
C ASN A 350 13.79 22.93 -4.82
N LYS A 351 13.83 23.53 -3.62
CA LYS A 351 13.28 24.86 -3.31
C LYS A 351 11.81 25.02 -3.72
N ILE A 352 11.04 23.96 -3.53
CA ILE A 352 9.59 23.98 -3.75
C ILE A 352 8.97 24.50 -2.45
N GLU A 353 8.28 25.63 -2.54
CA GLU A 353 7.53 26.18 -1.42
C GLU A 353 6.34 25.28 -1.11
N PHE A 354 6.16 24.94 0.17
CA PHE A 354 5.08 24.07 0.64
C PHE A 354 4.71 24.41 2.09
N GLU A 355 3.51 24.05 2.49
CA GLU A 355 3.05 24.12 3.87
C GLU A 355 3.26 22.76 4.56
N ASP A 356 4.07 22.71 5.63
CA ASP A 356 4.33 21.49 6.42
C ASP A 356 3.35 21.43 7.61
N ILE A 357 2.19 20.81 7.40
CA ILE A 357 1.13 20.67 8.39
C ILE A 357 1.44 19.44 9.25
N ARG A 358 1.83 19.71 10.50
CA ARG A 358 2.30 18.69 11.43
C ARG A 358 1.30 18.44 12.55
N TYR A 359 0.94 17.18 12.73
CA TYR A 359 0.11 16.72 13.84
C TYR A 359 0.93 15.99 14.88
N ASN A 360 0.57 16.13 16.15
CA ASN A 360 1.13 15.28 17.18
C ASN A 360 0.62 13.85 17.00
N ILE A 361 1.55 12.90 16.85
CA ILE A 361 1.21 11.48 16.86
C ILE A 361 0.61 11.14 18.24
N GLY A 362 -0.53 10.44 18.25
CA GLY A 362 -1.31 10.19 19.47
C GLY A 362 -2.08 11.42 20.02
N GLY A 363 -2.05 12.57 19.35
CA GLY A 363 -2.78 13.77 19.77
C GLY A 363 -4.29 13.68 19.55
N GLU A 364 -5.06 14.49 20.28
CA GLU A 364 -6.54 14.51 20.27
C GLU A 364 -7.14 14.91 18.90
N GLU A 365 -6.38 15.60 18.05
CA GLU A 365 -6.81 16.02 16.72
C GLU A 365 -6.82 14.87 15.70
N TRP A 366 -5.91 13.90 15.84
CA TRP A 366 -5.71 12.84 14.86
C TRP A 366 -6.97 12.00 14.59
N PRO A 367 -7.76 11.57 15.60
CA PRO A 367 -8.99 10.82 15.36
C PRO A 367 -9.99 11.52 14.43
N GLU A 368 -10.07 12.86 14.45
CA GLU A 368 -10.96 13.61 13.57
C GLU A 368 -10.34 13.86 12.19
N VAL A 369 -9.07 14.23 12.15
CA VAL A 369 -8.31 14.41 10.90
C VAL A 369 -8.33 13.13 10.07
N LYS A 370 -8.10 11.98 10.70
CA LYS A 370 -8.10 10.65 10.07
C LYS A 370 -9.38 10.35 9.31
N LYS A 371 -10.55 10.78 9.81
CA LYS A 371 -11.85 10.49 9.16
C LYS A 371 -12.01 11.20 7.81
N ASN A 372 -11.29 12.30 7.62
CA ASN A 372 -11.36 13.13 6.43
C ASN A 372 -10.29 12.78 5.38
N MET A 373 -9.37 11.87 5.69
CA MET A 373 -8.31 11.43 4.77
C MET A 373 -8.75 10.22 3.94
N ILE A 374 -8.30 10.15 2.69
CA ILE A 374 -8.68 9.11 1.71
C ILE A 374 -8.58 7.69 2.27
N PHE A 375 -7.46 7.36 2.92
CA PHE A 375 -7.22 6.06 3.55
C PHE A 375 -7.17 6.11 5.08
N GLY A 376 -7.49 7.26 5.68
CA GLY A 376 -7.29 7.47 7.12
C GLY A 376 -5.83 7.29 7.54
N GLN A 377 -4.89 7.73 6.71
CA GLN A 377 -3.45 7.57 6.91
C GLN A 377 -2.70 8.80 6.40
N MET A 378 -1.53 9.02 6.99
CA MET A 378 -0.55 10.01 6.55
C MET A 378 0.75 9.29 6.11
N PRO A 379 1.55 9.86 5.19
CA PRO A 379 1.43 11.21 4.63
C PRO A 379 0.29 11.35 3.63
N ALA A 380 -0.25 12.57 3.58
CA ALA A 380 -1.15 13.03 2.53
C ALA A 380 -0.62 14.36 2.00
N LEU A 381 -0.70 14.56 0.68
CA LEU A 381 -0.33 15.80 0.01
C LEU A 381 -1.60 16.41 -0.58
N LYS A 382 -1.91 17.67 -0.25
CA LYS A 382 -2.88 18.44 -1.02
C LYS A 382 -2.15 19.29 -2.05
N HIS A 383 -2.40 19.06 -3.33
CA HIS A 383 -1.76 19.78 -4.43
C HIS A 383 -2.77 20.03 -5.54
N ASN A 384 -2.90 21.28 -5.99
CA ASN A 384 -3.87 21.69 -7.02
C ASN A 384 -5.33 21.29 -6.70
N GLY A 385 -5.72 21.37 -5.43
CA GLY A 385 -7.06 21.00 -4.98
C GLY A 385 -7.31 19.49 -4.83
N GLN A 386 -6.36 18.64 -5.24
CA GLN A 386 -6.43 17.19 -5.09
C GLN A 386 -5.69 16.74 -3.84
N GLU A 387 -6.30 15.81 -3.08
CA GLU A 387 -5.59 15.04 -2.06
C GLU A 387 -4.94 13.80 -2.70
N ILE A 388 -3.64 13.64 -2.49
CA ILE A 388 -2.82 12.52 -2.93
C ILE A 388 -2.32 11.82 -1.67
N ALA A 389 -2.86 10.63 -1.40
CA ALA A 389 -2.41 9.78 -0.31
C ALA A 389 -1.32 8.80 -0.80
N GLN A 390 -0.71 8.07 0.13
CA GLN A 390 0.34 7.08 -0.11
C GLN A 390 1.68 7.68 -0.52
N THR A 391 2.71 7.46 0.31
CA THR A 391 4.06 8.00 0.10
C THR A 391 4.61 7.72 -1.30
N GLY A 392 4.40 6.51 -1.82
CA GLY A 392 4.85 6.14 -3.16
C GLY A 392 4.13 6.89 -4.29
N ALA A 393 2.85 7.21 -4.14
CA ALA A 393 2.11 7.99 -5.14
C ALA A 393 2.50 9.47 -5.06
N ILE A 394 2.62 10.02 -3.85
CA ILE A 394 3.08 11.40 -3.61
C ILE A 394 4.46 11.62 -4.24
N MET A 395 5.44 10.75 -3.92
CA MET A 395 6.81 10.91 -4.41
C MET A 395 6.89 10.83 -5.95
N ARG A 396 6.13 9.93 -6.58
CA ARG A 396 6.10 9.81 -8.05
C ARG A 396 5.37 10.96 -8.73
N HIS A 397 4.28 11.44 -8.15
CA HIS A 397 3.60 12.65 -8.60
C HIS A 397 4.57 13.84 -8.60
N LEU A 398 5.22 14.09 -7.46
CA LEU A 398 6.23 15.14 -7.32
C LEU A 398 7.40 14.94 -8.29
N ALA A 399 7.80 13.69 -8.53
CA ALA A 399 8.84 13.39 -9.50
C ALA A 399 8.45 13.81 -10.91
N ARG A 400 7.22 13.53 -11.34
CA ARG A 400 6.74 13.89 -12.68
C ARG A 400 6.53 15.39 -12.83
N VAL A 401 5.91 16.05 -11.85
CA VAL A 401 5.64 17.51 -11.93
C VAL A 401 6.91 18.36 -11.82
N HIS A 402 7.99 17.85 -11.22
CA HIS A 402 9.25 18.58 -11.05
C HIS A 402 10.42 17.99 -11.88
N ASN A 403 10.16 17.07 -12.80
CA ASN A 403 11.17 16.44 -13.67
C ASN A 403 12.29 15.70 -12.91
N LEU A 404 11.94 15.00 -11.83
CA LEU A 404 12.83 14.17 -11.00
C LEU A 404 12.63 12.66 -11.24
N ASN A 405 11.93 12.27 -12.31
CA ASN A 405 11.55 10.88 -12.62
C ASN A 405 12.45 10.22 -13.68
N GLY A 406 13.68 10.72 -13.86
CA GLY A 406 14.54 10.32 -14.97
C GLY A 406 14.15 10.96 -16.31
N SER A 407 14.98 10.76 -17.33
CA SER A 407 14.86 11.38 -18.65
C SER A 407 14.15 10.50 -19.68
N ASN A 408 13.97 9.21 -19.38
CA ASN A 408 13.39 8.21 -20.28
C ASN A 408 12.78 7.05 -19.47
N GLU A 409 12.09 6.15 -20.17
CA GLU A 409 11.36 5.02 -19.54
C GLU A 409 12.28 4.05 -18.78
N GLU A 410 13.51 3.84 -19.27
CA GLU A 410 14.47 2.98 -18.59
C GLU A 410 14.89 3.57 -17.25
N GLU A 411 15.21 4.87 -17.22
CA GLU A 411 15.56 5.57 -15.98
C GLU A 411 14.36 5.62 -15.03
N ALA A 412 13.16 5.95 -15.51
CA ALA A 412 11.96 5.95 -14.68
C ALA A 412 11.69 4.58 -14.04
N THR A 413 11.87 3.50 -14.80
CA THR A 413 11.72 2.12 -14.32
C THR A 413 12.79 1.77 -13.29
N PHE A 414 14.04 2.16 -13.54
CA PHE A 414 15.13 1.92 -12.59
C PHE A 414 14.89 2.65 -11.26
N LEU A 415 14.44 3.90 -11.32
CA LEU A 415 14.09 4.68 -10.12
C LEU A 415 12.92 4.06 -9.36
N ASP A 416 11.87 3.59 -10.04
CA ASP A 416 10.76 2.86 -9.43
C ASP A 416 11.25 1.59 -8.71
N MET A 417 12.11 0.81 -9.36
CA MET A 417 12.68 -0.42 -8.79
C MET A 417 13.54 -0.13 -7.57
N PHE A 418 14.36 0.92 -7.63
CA PHE A 418 15.21 1.34 -6.50
C PHE A 418 14.36 1.82 -5.33
N PHE A 419 13.35 2.67 -5.59
CA PHE A 419 12.41 3.18 -4.58
C PHE A 419 11.68 2.04 -3.86
N GLU A 420 11.12 1.08 -4.58
CA GLU A 420 10.43 -0.07 -3.97
C GLU A 420 11.39 -0.95 -3.17
N GLY A 421 12.62 -1.16 -3.64
CA GLY A 421 13.66 -1.87 -2.89
C GLY A 421 14.01 -1.19 -1.55
N VAL A 422 14.13 0.14 -1.55
CA VAL A 422 14.38 0.92 -0.32
C VAL A 422 13.16 0.85 0.62
N ARG A 423 11.94 0.92 0.09
CA ARG A 423 10.70 0.74 0.88
C ARG A 423 10.65 -0.63 1.55
N ASP A 424 11.07 -1.69 0.88
CA ASP A 424 11.13 -3.03 1.48
C ASP A 424 12.11 -3.10 2.66
N SER A 425 13.29 -2.46 2.53
CA SER A 425 14.25 -2.32 3.63
C SER A 425 13.65 -1.52 4.80
N ARG A 426 12.95 -0.42 4.50
CA ARG A 426 12.24 0.38 5.52
C ARG A 426 11.21 -0.46 6.26
N MET A 427 10.48 -1.33 5.58
CA MET A 427 9.51 -2.20 6.26
C MET A 427 10.17 -3.19 7.23
N LYS A 428 11.46 -3.56 7.05
CA LYS A 428 12.21 -4.34 8.04
C LYS A 428 12.51 -3.52 9.29
N TYR A 429 12.93 -2.27 9.12
CA TYR A 429 13.11 -1.34 10.23
C TYR A 429 11.79 -1.09 10.99
N VAL A 430 10.68 -0.88 10.27
CA VAL A 430 9.35 -0.70 10.89
C VAL A 430 8.94 -1.92 11.72
N ARG A 431 9.21 -3.13 11.25
CA ARG A 431 8.95 -4.38 11.98
C ARG A 431 9.75 -4.50 13.28
N PHE A 432 11.02 -4.10 13.23
CA PHE A 432 11.86 -3.99 14.43
C PHE A 432 11.30 -2.97 15.42
N ILE A 433 10.90 -1.78 14.95
CA ILE A 433 10.47 -0.70 15.85
C ILE A 433 9.08 -0.96 16.47
N TYR A 434 8.11 -1.48 15.70
CA TYR A 434 6.70 -1.47 16.10
C TYR A 434 6.06 -2.84 16.29
N PHE A 435 6.70 -3.92 15.86
CA PHE A 435 6.04 -5.24 15.80
C PHE A 435 6.80 -6.35 16.54
N ASP A 436 7.97 -6.06 17.12
CA ASP A 436 8.86 -7.05 17.78
C ASP A 436 9.11 -8.32 16.93
N GLU A 437 8.94 -8.20 15.60
CA GLU A 437 9.10 -9.28 14.62
C GLU A 437 10.57 -9.44 14.19
N GLU A 438 11.44 -8.53 14.64
CA GLU A 438 12.83 -8.44 14.23
C GLU A 438 13.66 -7.87 15.38
N THR A 439 14.82 -8.47 15.65
CA THR A 439 15.69 -7.99 16.73
C THR A 439 16.66 -6.94 16.21
N ARG A 440 17.09 -6.00 17.06
CA ARG A 440 18.13 -5.04 16.69
C ARG A 440 19.39 -5.74 16.18
N GLU A 441 19.79 -6.83 16.82
CA GLU A 441 20.98 -7.59 16.45
C GLU A 441 20.86 -8.18 15.04
N ASN A 442 19.79 -8.92 14.76
CA ASN A 442 19.59 -9.51 13.43
C ASN A 442 19.38 -8.42 12.35
N LEU A 443 18.66 -7.34 12.68
CA LEU A 443 18.48 -6.21 11.77
C LEU A 443 19.82 -5.59 11.35
N VAL A 444 20.68 -5.25 12.31
CA VAL A 444 21.94 -4.54 12.07
C VAL A 444 23.02 -5.46 11.50
N GLN A 445 23.11 -6.71 11.97
CA GLN A 445 24.19 -7.61 11.56
C GLN A 445 23.90 -8.38 10.28
N LYS A 446 22.63 -8.56 9.92
CA LYS A 446 22.22 -9.42 8.80
C LYS A 446 21.27 -8.70 7.83
N THR A 447 20.08 -8.33 8.29
CA THR A 447 19.01 -7.87 7.40
C THR A 447 19.40 -6.59 6.66
N LEU A 448 19.82 -5.52 7.34
CA LEU A 448 20.24 -4.27 6.68
C LEU A 448 21.50 -4.45 5.82
N PRO A 449 22.57 -5.15 6.25
CA PRO A 449 23.72 -5.41 5.37
C PRO A 449 23.37 -6.14 4.06
N GLU A 450 22.44 -7.09 4.08
CA GLU A 450 21.98 -7.77 2.85
C GLU A 450 21.28 -6.80 1.89
N HIS A 451 20.38 -5.95 2.42
CA HIS A 451 19.70 -4.92 1.62
C HIS A 451 20.68 -3.85 1.09
N LEU A 452 21.58 -3.36 1.94
CA LEU A 452 22.60 -2.36 1.56
C LEU A 452 23.57 -2.90 0.51
N ALA A 453 23.90 -4.20 0.54
CA ALA A 453 24.71 -4.81 -0.52
C ALA A 453 24.01 -4.78 -1.89
N ASN A 454 22.69 -5.01 -1.91
CA ASN A 454 21.90 -4.88 -3.14
C ASN A 454 21.84 -3.43 -3.62
N PHE A 455 21.64 -2.46 -2.71
CA PHE A 455 21.62 -1.04 -3.07
C PHE A 455 22.99 -0.55 -3.55
N GLU A 456 24.09 -0.97 -2.92
CA GLU A 456 25.46 -0.65 -3.35
C GLU A 456 25.72 -1.20 -4.77
N LYS A 457 25.25 -2.41 -5.07
CA LYS A 457 25.34 -3.00 -6.42
C LYS A 457 24.53 -2.18 -7.43
N LEU A 458 23.28 -1.84 -7.11
CA LEU A 458 22.41 -1.06 -7.99
C LEU A 458 22.93 0.36 -8.21
N PHE A 459 23.38 1.03 -7.15
CA PHE A 459 23.92 2.38 -7.22
C PHE A 459 25.13 2.47 -8.17
N LYS A 460 25.92 1.40 -8.27
CA LYS A 460 27.08 1.31 -9.18
C LYS A 460 26.72 1.02 -10.64
N MET A 461 25.46 0.73 -10.96
CA MET A 461 25.03 0.49 -12.35
C MET A 461 25.01 1.78 -13.18
N HIS A 462 24.89 2.93 -12.52
CA HIS A 462 24.97 4.25 -13.15
C HIS A 462 26.18 5.00 -12.61
N SER A 463 26.70 5.91 -13.42
CA SER A 463 27.77 6.82 -13.02
C SER A 463 27.18 8.14 -12.49
N GLY A 464 27.95 8.80 -11.63
CA GLY A 464 27.60 10.10 -11.05
C GLY A 464 27.43 10.04 -9.54
N ASP A 465 26.98 11.16 -8.99
CA ASP A 465 26.89 11.39 -7.54
C ASP A 465 25.56 10.91 -6.93
N PHE A 466 24.55 10.60 -7.76
CA PHE A 466 23.19 10.19 -7.35
C PHE A 466 22.83 8.81 -7.92
N ILE A 467 21.65 8.27 -7.57
CA ILE A 467 21.20 6.96 -8.06
C ILE A 467 21.28 6.87 -9.60
N ILE A 468 20.98 7.97 -10.30
CA ILE A 468 21.25 8.12 -11.73
C ILE A 468 21.90 9.49 -11.99
N GLY A 469 23.12 9.48 -12.54
CA GLY A 469 23.76 10.68 -13.05
C GLY A 469 24.15 11.69 -11.97
N ASN A 470 24.24 12.96 -12.37
CA ASN A 470 24.72 14.07 -11.53
C ASN A 470 23.60 15.04 -11.09
N LYS A 471 22.33 14.64 -11.29
CA LYS A 471 21.16 15.41 -10.83
C LYS A 471 20.36 14.53 -9.88
N THR A 472 19.78 15.15 -8.87
CA THR A 472 18.89 14.44 -7.96
C THR A 472 17.63 13.96 -8.69
N ASN A 473 17.10 12.86 -8.19
CA ASN A 473 15.85 12.24 -8.58
C ASN A 473 15.04 11.90 -7.31
N TYR A 474 13.78 11.52 -7.47
CA TYR A 474 12.92 11.32 -6.30
C TYR A 474 13.34 10.14 -5.41
N ALA A 475 14.02 9.13 -5.97
CA ALA A 475 14.48 7.95 -5.24
C ALA A 475 15.71 8.27 -4.36
N ASP A 476 16.48 9.31 -4.68
CA ASP A 476 17.60 9.75 -3.85
C ASP A 476 17.12 10.16 -2.45
N TYR A 477 15.95 10.80 -2.34
CA TYR A 477 15.45 11.32 -1.07
C TYR A 477 15.01 10.21 -0.11
N ILE A 478 14.38 9.14 -0.61
CA ILE A 478 14.07 7.97 0.23
C ILE A 478 15.35 7.21 0.58
N LEU A 479 16.28 7.02 -0.36
CA LEU A 479 17.55 6.36 -0.07
C LEU A 479 18.31 7.13 1.02
N PHE A 480 18.46 8.43 0.85
CA PHE A 480 19.17 9.27 1.80
C PHE A 480 18.58 9.19 3.21
N GLU A 481 17.27 9.38 3.33
CA GLU A 481 16.61 9.31 4.64
C GLU A 481 16.77 7.95 5.30
N GLU A 482 16.64 6.86 4.54
CA GLU A 482 16.82 5.52 5.12
C GLU A 482 18.27 5.24 5.50
N LEU A 483 19.26 5.64 4.70
CA LEU A 483 20.66 5.54 5.09
C LEU A 483 20.95 6.34 6.37
N ASP A 484 20.33 7.51 6.51
CA ASP A 484 20.46 8.35 7.70
C ASP A 484 19.83 7.73 8.95
N VAL A 485 18.64 7.13 8.80
CA VAL A 485 17.99 6.34 9.87
C VAL A 485 18.85 5.13 10.26
N TYR A 486 19.38 4.38 9.28
CA TYR A 486 20.23 3.23 9.57
C TYR A 486 21.55 3.64 10.20
N HIS A 487 22.14 4.77 9.79
CA HIS A 487 23.34 5.33 10.42
C HIS A 487 23.07 5.78 11.87
N HIS A 488 21.89 6.33 12.15
CA HIS A 488 21.46 6.60 13.52
C HIS A 488 21.33 5.31 14.34
N LEU A 489 20.80 4.24 13.73
CA LEU A 489 20.68 2.93 14.38
C LEU A 489 22.05 2.31 14.68
N ASP A 490 22.99 2.36 13.74
CA ASP A 490 24.40 1.98 13.91
C ASP A 490 25.31 2.85 13.03
N SER A 491 26.16 3.64 13.67
CA SER A 491 27.07 4.58 12.99
C SER A 491 28.06 3.90 12.05
N LYS A 492 28.27 2.58 12.16
CA LYS A 492 29.19 1.81 11.31
C LYS A 492 28.49 1.09 10.16
N ILE A 493 27.16 1.17 10.05
CA ILE A 493 26.38 0.39 9.08
C ILE A 493 26.82 0.63 7.63
N LEU A 494 27.32 1.84 7.32
CA LEU A 494 27.74 2.24 5.97
C LEU A 494 29.22 1.96 5.66
N ASP A 495 30.03 1.51 6.62
CA ASP A 495 31.50 1.38 6.44
C ASP A 495 31.89 0.35 5.37
N LYS A 496 31.02 -0.63 5.09
CA LYS A 496 31.21 -1.65 4.06
C LYS A 496 30.65 -1.26 2.68
N PHE A 497 29.98 -0.11 2.58
CA PHE A 497 29.24 0.33 1.39
C PHE A 497 29.74 1.72 0.96
N PRO A 498 30.96 1.82 0.38
CA PRO A 498 31.62 3.09 0.15
C PRO A 498 30.84 4.00 -0.82
N SER A 499 30.14 3.46 -1.82
CA SER A 499 29.33 4.29 -2.73
C SER A 499 28.11 4.87 -2.02
N LEU A 500 27.40 4.06 -1.23
CA LEU A 500 26.28 4.55 -0.41
C LEU A 500 26.73 5.54 0.67
N LYS A 501 27.89 5.31 1.29
CA LYS A 501 28.48 6.24 2.27
C LYS A 501 28.82 7.59 1.63
N ALA A 502 29.47 7.57 0.47
CA ALA A 502 29.78 8.79 -0.28
C ALA A 502 28.51 9.56 -0.68
N PHE A 503 27.50 8.86 -1.18
CA PHE A 503 26.19 9.43 -1.49
C PHE A 503 25.54 10.08 -0.25
N TRP A 504 25.50 9.39 0.88
CA TRP A 504 24.94 9.90 2.14
C TRP A 504 25.67 11.17 2.61
N GLU A 505 27.01 11.21 2.50
CA GLU A 505 27.80 12.41 2.83
C GLU A 505 27.54 13.57 1.86
N ILE A 506 27.36 13.29 0.57
CA ILE A 506 27.00 14.30 -0.45
C ILE A 506 25.66 14.92 -0.09
N MET A 507 24.65 14.10 0.20
CA MET A 507 23.29 14.55 0.56
C MET A 507 23.28 15.42 1.82
N TRP A 508 24.04 15.07 2.86
CA TRP A 508 24.22 15.90 4.06
C TRP A 508 24.83 17.28 3.78
N LYS A 509 25.70 17.37 2.77
CA LYS A 509 26.40 18.61 2.39
C LYS A 509 25.66 19.43 1.34
N ARG A 510 24.51 18.96 0.84
CA ARG A 510 23.76 19.69 -0.19
C ARG A 510 23.35 21.07 0.29
N PRO A 511 23.61 22.14 -0.48
CA PRO A 511 23.38 23.52 -0.01
C PRO A 511 21.97 23.80 0.48
N ASN A 512 20.95 23.22 -0.16
CA ASN A 512 19.55 23.46 0.16
C ASN A 512 19.05 22.59 1.33
N LEU A 513 19.77 21.52 1.69
CA LEU A 513 19.41 20.62 2.78
C LEU A 513 20.22 20.88 4.05
N LYS A 514 21.47 21.33 3.92
CA LYS A 514 22.43 21.41 5.03
C LYS A 514 21.86 22.11 6.26
N ALA A 515 21.32 23.32 6.10
CA ALA A 515 20.78 24.09 7.22
C ALA A 515 19.57 23.39 7.88
N TYR A 516 18.70 22.77 7.07
CA TYR A 516 17.58 22.00 7.58
C TYR A 516 18.04 20.78 8.37
N LEU A 517 19.01 20.01 7.85
CA LEU A 517 19.52 18.80 8.48
C LEU A 517 20.29 19.11 9.78
N GLU A 518 21.10 20.17 9.79
CA GLU A 518 21.78 20.66 11.01
C GLU A 518 20.76 21.06 12.09
N LYS A 519 19.72 21.80 11.71
CA LYS A 519 18.63 22.16 12.63
C LYS A 519 17.87 20.92 13.12
N ARG A 520 17.50 20.00 12.21
CA ARG A 520 16.82 18.73 12.52
C ARG A 520 17.60 17.90 13.54
N ALA A 521 18.92 17.84 13.38
CA ALA A 521 19.81 17.15 14.31
C ALA A 521 19.93 17.88 15.67
N ALA A 522 20.05 19.22 15.66
CA ALA A 522 20.11 20.03 16.87
C ALA A 522 18.82 19.93 17.70
N ASP A 523 17.67 19.96 17.03
CA ASP A 523 16.34 19.83 17.63
C ASP A 523 16.00 18.39 18.03
N ARG A 524 16.85 17.42 17.66
CA ARG A 524 16.64 15.98 17.90
C ARG A 524 15.27 15.50 17.43
N VAL A 525 14.86 15.90 16.22
CA VAL A 525 13.58 15.50 15.66
C VAL A 525 13.52 13.97 15.58
N PHE A 526 12.53 13.40 16.25
CA PHE A 526 12.34 11.97 16.39
C PHE A 526 12.15 11.26 15.03
N ILE A 527 12.73 10.06 14.90
CA ILE A 527 12.61 9.23 13.70
C ILE A 527 11.24 8.55 13.64
N ASN A 528 10.76 8.12 14.80
CA ASN A 528 9.60 7.25 14.97
C ASN A 528 8.83 7.60 16.26
N ALA A 529 7.65 7.00 16.46
CA ALA A 529 6.79 7.30 17.61
C ALA A 529 7.36 6.76 18.93
N ILE A 530 8.06 5.62 18.87
CA ILE A 530 8.65 4.96 20.04
C ILE A 530 9.72 5.86 20.68
N GLU A 531 10.51 6.57 19.89
CA GLU A 531 11.46 7.57 20.41
C GLU A 531 10.78 8.75 21.12
N LYS A 532 9.51 9.04 20.81
CA LYS A 532 8.66 10.00 21.57
C LYS A 532 8.07 9.40 22.85
N GLY A 533 8.30 8.12 23.14
CA GLY A 533 7.70 7.40 24.26
C GLY A 533 6.23 7.03 24.04
N LEU A 534 5.83 6.83 22.78
CA LEU A 534 4.48 6.40 22.40
C LEU A 534 4.54 4.97 21.87
N ASP A 535 3.71 4.09 22.45
CA ASP A 535 3.57 2.68 22.07
C ASP A 535 2.72 2.48 20.82
#